data_AF-A0A8X6VF29-F1
#
_entry.id   AF-A0A8X6VF29-F1
#
_cell.length_a   1.000
_cell.length_b   1.000
_cell.length_c   1.000
_cell.angle_alpha   90.00
_cell.angle_beta   90.00
_cell.angle_gamma   90.00
#
_symmetry.space_group_name_H-M   'P 1'
#
loop_
_entity.id
_entity.type
_entity.pdbx_description
1 polymer ?
#
loop_
_entity_poly.entity_id
_entity_poly.type
_entity_poly.pdbx_seq_one_letter_code
_entity_poly.pdbx_strand_id
1 'polypeptide(L)'
;MHSMNIPVNKLWELEVLGISSPTEVEKQKTELSLNDFNNRRKILPDGRYEVELPWKILQDWEKLNIIERVPDLELSKECHYLAHRPVIKLDSQTTKIRPVFDSSASEKGKPSLNECLLKGTNLIDLIPDILDRFRMYPIGISADIEKAFLMLSVAPKDRDFLRFFSPCSEGRIVYRHCRVVFGVSSSPFLLNASIMHLLENCQPQH
;
A
#
# COMPACT_ATOMS: atom_id res chain seq x y z
N MET A 1 36.67 -19.87 15.52
CA MET A 1 36.16 -20.71 14.42
C MET A 1 35.65 -22.01 15.05
N HIS A 2 34.36 -22.05 15.41
CA HIS A 2 33.76 -23.20 16.11
C HIS A 2 33.20 -24.16 15.05
N SER A 3 33.83 -25.33 14.90
CA SER A 3 33.28 -26.43 14.11
C SER A 3 32.21 -27.12 14.93
N MET A 4 30.94 -27.04 14.50
CA MET A 4 29.88 -27.84 15.09
C MET A 4 30.02 -29.29 14.60
N ASN A 5 30.28 -30.19 15.55
CA ASN A 5 30.42 -31.63 15.31
C ASN A 5 29.03 -32.24 15.09
N ILE A 6 28.50 -32.13 13.86
CA ILE A 6 27.19 -32.71 13.50
C ILE A 6 27.42 -34.09 12.87
N PRO A 7 26.82 -35.17 13.42
CA PRO A 7 26.98 -36.51 12.87
C PRO A 7 26.35 -36.62 11.48
N VAL A 8 27.02 -37.33 10.56
CA VAL A 8 26.68 -37.41 9.11
C VAL A 8 25.25 -37.90 8.85
N ASN A 9 24.67 -38.67 9.76
CA ASN A 9 23.28 -39.14 9.66
C ASN A 9 22.23 -38.04 9.85
N LYS A 10 22.61 -36.86 10.32
CA LYS A 10 21.74 -35.68 10.47
C LYS A 10 21.94 -34.62 9.38
N LEU A 11 22.82 -34.86 8.40
CA LEU A 11 23.15 -33.89 7.35
C LEU A 11 21.96 -33.55 6.43
N TRP A 12 20.96 -34.43 6.38
CA TRP A 12 19.77 -34.30 5.52
C TRP A 12 18.50 -33.88 6.28
N GLU A 13 18.59 -33.63 7.59
CA GLU A 13 17.49 -33.04 8.35
C GLU A 13 17.39 -31.54 7.97
N LEU A 14 16.27 -31.13 7.39
CA LEU A 14 16.04 -29.77 6.86
C LEU A 14 16.33 -28.65 7.89
N GLU A 15 16.18 -28.96 9.18
CA GLU A 15 16.47 -28.06 10.31
C GLU A 15 17.97 -27.76 10.46
N VAL A 16 18.86 -28.68 10.07
CA VAL A 16 20.32 -28.52 10.14
C VAL A 16 20.85 -27.58 9.05
N LEU A 17 20.10 -27.41 7.95
CA LEU A 17 20.41 -26.51 6.83
C LEU A 17 19.75 -25.12 6.95
N GLY A 18 19.08 -24.83 8.06
CA GLY A 18 18.38 -23.56 8.28
C GLY A 18 17.10 -23.39 7.44
N ILE A 19 16.58 -24.47 6.85
CA ILE A 19 15.31 -24.47 6.11
C ILE A 19 14.22 -25.00 7.03
N SER A 20 13.41 -24.10 7.58
CA SER A 20 12.26 -24.47 8.39
C SER A 20 11.13 -25.04 7.52
N SER A 21 10.51 -26.14 7.96
CA SER A 21 9.25 -26.62 7.37
C SER A 21 8.15 -25.55 7.49
N PRO A 22 7.14 -25.53 6.59
CA PRO A 22 6.01 -24.61 6.65
C PRO A 22 5.45 -24.51 8.07
N THR A 23 5.69 -23.36 8.72
CA THR A 23 5.33 -23.13 10.12
C THR A 23 3.81 -23.27 10.28
N GLU A 24 3.30 -23.57 11.49
CA GLU A 24 1.86 -23.68 11.77
C GLU A 24 1.03 -22.48 11.25
N VAL A 25 1.67 -21.31 11.16
CA VAL A 25 1.14 -20.08 10.56
C VAL A 25 0.75 -20.27 9.08
N GLU A 26 1.53 -21.00 8.28
CA GLU A 26 1.23 -21.27 6.87
C GLU A 26 0.08 -22.27 6.72
N LYS A 27 -0.03 -23.26 7.61
CA LYS A 27 -1.17 -24.20 7.65
C LYS A 27 -2.47 -23.47 7.98
N GLN A 28 -2.46 -22.63 9.02
CA GLN A 28 -3.62 -21.82 9.40
C GLN A 28 -4.04 -20.84 8.28
N LYS A 29 -3.06 -20.21 7.62
CA LYS A 29 -3.32 -19.32 6.47
C LYS A 29 -3.93 -20.06 5.28
N THR A 30 -3.55 -21.32 5.07
CA THR A 30 -4.08 -22.18 4.00
C THR A 30 -5.53 -22.58 4.28
N GLU A 31 -5.83 -23.01 5.50
CA GLU A 31 -7.20 -23.37 5.91
C GLU A 31 -8.16 -22.17 5.86
N LEU A 32 -7.72 -21.00 6.34
CA LEU A 32 -8.49 -19.76 6.25
C LEU A 32 -8.79 -19.38 4.79
N SER A 33 -7.83 -19.59 3.88
CA SER A 33 -8.00 -19.30 2.45
C SER A 33 -8.99 -20.27 1.79
N LEU A 34 -9.00 -21.53 2.20
CA LEU A 34 -9.91 -22.55 1.68
C LEU A 34 -11.36 -22.32 2.14
N ASN A 35 -11.53 -21.91 3.41
CA ASN A 35 -12.83 -21.54 3.95
C ASN A 35 -13.40 -20.29 3.27
N ASP A 36 -12.55 -19.27 3.05
CA ASP A 36 -12.95 -18.06 2.33
C ASP A 36 -13.40 -18.37 0.88
N PHE A 37 -12.67 -19.26 0.18
CA PHE A 37 -13.06 -19.73 -1.15
C PHE A 37 -14.42 -20.43 -1.15
N ASN A 38 -14.65 -21.37 -0.21
CA ASN A 38 -15.91 -22.11 -0.14
C ASN A 38 -17.11 -21.20 0.18
N ASN A 39 -16.90 -20.17 0.99
CA ASN A 39 -17.95 -19.21 1.34
C ASN A 39 -18.32 -18.26 0.18
N ARG A 40 -17.34 -17.91 -0.67
CA ARG A 40 -17.50 -16.95 -1.77
C ARG A 40 -17.85 -17.59 -3.12
N ARG A 41 -17.98 -18.92 -3.16
CA ARG A 41 -18.28 -19.69 -4.37
C ARG A 41 -19.78 -19.91 -4.52
N LYS A 42 -20.31 -19.54 -5.68
CA LYS A 42 -21.65 -19.91 -6.16
C LYS A 42 -21.54 -20.99 -7.23
N ILE A 43 -22.49 -21.93 -7.23
CA ILE A 43 -22.62 -22.95 -8.29
C ILE A 43 -23.76 -22.51 -9.19
N LEU A 44 -23.46 -22.32 -10.48
CA LEU A 44 -24.44 -21.96 -11.49
C LEU A 44 -25.26 -23.20 -11.91
N PRO A 45 -26.48 -23.02 -12.45
CA PRO A 45 -27.34 -24.13 -12.86
C PRO A 45 -26.73 -25.08 -13.90
N ASP A 46 -25.71 -24.62 -14.63
CA ASP A 46 -24.97 -25.39 -15.63
C ASP A 46 -23.75 -26.15 -15.05
N GLY A 47 -23.58 -26.14 -13.73
CA GLY A 47 -22.48 -26.81 -13.02
C GLY A 47 -21.17 -26.04 -12.99
N ARG A 48 -21.11 -24.82 -13.55
CA ARG A 48 -19.92 -23.95 -13.44
C ARG A 48 -19.86 -23.27 -12.08
N TYR A 49 -18.65 -22.94 -11.65
CA TYR A 49 -18.41 -22.15 -10.44
C TYR A 49 -18.27 -20.67 -10.79
N GLU A 50 -19.05 -19.84 -10.12
CA GLU A 50 -18.79 -18.41 -10.00
C GLU A 50 -18.12 -18.16 -8.65
N VAL A 51 -16.95 -17.53 -8.65
CA VAL A 51 -16.16 -17.30 -7.45
C VAL A 51 -15.88 -15.81 -7.32
N GLU A 52 -16.25 -15.23 -6.19
CA GLU A 52 -15.83 -13.86 -5.88
C GLU A 52 -14.34 -13.86 -5.57
N LEU A 53 -13.60 -12.94 -6.18
CA LEU A 53 -12.18 -12.79 -5.89
C LEU A 53 -11.99 -12.34 -4.43
N PRO A 54 -10.99 -12.86 -3.71
CA PRO A 54 -10.75 -12.51 -2.31
C PRO A 54 -10.12 -11.12 -2.19
N TRP A 55 -10.92 -10.07 -2.39
CA TRP A 55 -10.52 -8.67 -2.31
C TRP A 55 -10.15 -8.29 -0.86
N LYS A 56 -8.95 -8.65 -0.41
CA LYS A 56 -8.48 -8.41 0.96
C LYS A 56 -8.00 -6.97 1.20
N ILE A 57 -7.58 -6.30 0.12
CA ILE A 57 -6.85 -5.02 0.18
C ILE A 57 -7.67 -3.92 0.85
N LEU A 58 -8.94 -3.71 0.48
CA LEU A 58 -9.74 -2.63 1.03
C LEU A 58 -10.13 -2.87 2.50
N GLN A 59 -10.39 -4.13 2.89
CA GLN A 59 -10.64 -4.49 4.29
C GLN A 59 -9.41 -4.24 5.16
N ASP A 60 -8.22 -4.60 4.67
CA ASP A 60 -6.97 -4.32 5.38
C ASP A 60 -6.70 -2.81 5.46
N TRP A 61 -7.01 -2.06 4.41
CA TRP A 61 -6.87 -0.61 4.38
C TRP A 61 -7.81 0.09 5.37
N GLU A 62 -9.04 -0.38 5.49
CA GLU A 62 -10.02 0.14 6.46
C GLU A 62 -9.56 -0.13 7.90
N LYS A 63 -9.08 -1.35 8.20
CA LYS A 63 -8.52 -1.69 9.51
C LYS A 63 -7.31 -0.84 9.90
N LEU A 64 -6.48 -0.49 8.92
CA LEU A 64 -5.30 0.37 9.12
C LEU A 64 -5.64 1.87 9.08
N ASN A 65 -6.92 2.23 8.94
CA ASN A 65 -7.38 3.61 8.79
C ASN A 65 -6.65 4.35 7.65
N ILE A 66 -6.34 3.62 6.57
CA ILE A 66 -5.84 4.18 5.31
C ILE A 66 -7.01 4.77 4.51
N ILE A 67 -8.16 4.09 4.56
CA ILE A 67 -9.43 4.53 3.98
C ILE A 67 -10.53 4.43 5.03
N GLU A 68 -11.60 5.18 4.82
CA GLU A 68 -12.85 5.06 5.58
C GLU A 68 -14.04 5.09 4.61
N ARG A 69 -15.10 4.35 4.95
CA ARG A 69 -16.36 4.42 4.19
C ARG A 69 -16.99 5.79 4.40
N VAL A 70 -17.44 6.42 3.31
CA VAL A 70 -18.20 7.67 3.39
C VAL A 70 -19.62 7.37 3.87
N PRO A 71 -20.10 8.02 4.96
CA PRO A 71 -21.47 7.83 5.41
C PRO A 71 -22.48 8.29 4.35
N ASP A 72 -23.63 7.62 4.26
CA ASP A 72 -24.63 7.93 3.24
C ASP A 72 -25.13 9.39 3.30
N LEU A 73 -25.18 9.95 4.51
CA LEU A 73 -25.54 11.37 4.74
C LEU A 73 -24.52 12.35 4.15
N GLU A 74 -23.28 11.93 3.93
CA GLU A 74 -22.19 12.76 3.42
C GLU A 74 -21.98 12.63 1.90
N LEU A 75 -22.73 11.76 1.22
CA LEU A 75 -22.60 11.53 -0.22
C LEU A 75 -22.96 12.76 -1.04
N SER A 76 -23.78 13.67 -0.51
CA SER A 76 -24.18 14.93 -1.15
C SER A 76 -23.21 16.09 -0.92
N LYS A 77 -22.20 15.94 -0.06
CA LYS A 77 -21.19 16.98 0.17
C LYS A 77 -20.35 17.23 -1.08
N GLU A 78 -19.84 18.45 -1.20
CA GLU A 78 -18.85 18.79 -2.21
C GLU A 78 -17.64 17.87 -2.10
N CYS A 79 -17.26 17.25 -3.21
CA CYS A 79 -16.26 16.20 -3.23
C CYS A 79 -15.61 16.04 -4.60
N HIS A 80 -14.52 15.27 -4.64
CA HIS A 80 -13.88 14.83 -5.87
C HIS A 80 -13.63 13.32 -5.82
N TYR A 81 -13.84 12.65 -6.95
CA TYR A 81 -13.63 11.22 -7.09
C TYR A 81 -12.36 10.94 -7.89
N LEU A 82 -11.42 10.24 -7.26
CA LEU A 82 -10.24 9.71 -7.91
C LEU A 82 -10.64 8.57 -8.85
N ALA A 83 -10.26 8.70 -10.11
CA ALA A 83 -10.24 7.56 -11.01
C ALA A 83 -9.21 6.56 -10.47
N HIS A 84 -9.51 5.26 -10.56
CA HIS A 84 -8.53 4.24 -10.20
C HIS A 84 -8.61 3.04 -11.11
N ARG A 85 -7.49 2.34 -11.22
CA ARG A 85 -7.36 1.10 -11.99
C ARG A 85 -6.47 0.09 -11.27
N PRO A 86 -6.72 -1.21 -11.43
CA PRO A 86 -5.81 -2.22 -10.91
C PRO A 86 -4.53 -2.28 -11.76
N VAL A 87 -3.39 -2.26 -11.09
CA VAL A 87 -2.11 -2.67 -11.69
C VAL A 87 -1.75 -4.05 -11.15
N ILE A 88 -1.64 -5.01 -12.06
CA ILE A 88 -1.32 -6.40 -11.74
C ILE A 88 0.18 -6.60 -11.89
N LYS A 89 0.84 -7.03 -10.81
CA LYS A 89 2.26 -7.38 -10.78
C LYS A 89 2.37 -8.81 -10.29
N LEU A 90 2.34 -9.76 -11.23
CA LEU A 90 2.31 -11.20 -10.94
C LEU A 90 3.60 -11.69 -10.25
N ASP A 91 4.70 -10.97 -10.46
CA ASP A 91 6.04 -11.15 -9.89
C ASP A 91 6.17 -10.60 -8.45
N SER A 92 5.19 -9.83 -7.97
CA SER A 92 5.24 -9.23 -6.64
C SER A 92 4.94 -10.26 -5.55
N GLN A 93 5.90 -10.46 -4.64
CA GLN A 93 5.74 -11.38 -3.49
C GLN A 93 4.70 -10.90 -2.46
N THR A 94 4.55 -9.57 -2.28
CA THR A 94 3.69 -8.99 -1.24
C THR A 94 2.25 -8.73 -1.70
N THR A 95 2.05 -8.07 -2.85
CA THR A 95 0.70 -7.76 -3.36
C THR A 95 0.62 -7.88 -4.87
N LYS A 96 -0.15 -8.87 -5.36
CA LYS A 96 -0.32 -9.16 -6.78
C LYS A 96 -1.13 -8.10 -7.54
N ILE A 97 -2.03 -7.39 -6.86
CA ILE A 97 -2.88 -6.34 -7.43
C ILE A 97 -2.73 -5.08 -6.59
N ARG A 98 -2.40 -3.94 -7.20
CA ARG A 98 -2.32 -2.64 -6.53
C ARG A 98 -3.27 -1.65 -7.21
N PRO A 99 -4.22 -1.04 -6.49
CA PRO A 99 -5.00 0.05 -7.05
C PRO A 99 -4.09 1.27 -7.24
N VAL A 100 -4.13 1.84 -8.44
CA VAL A 100 -3.45 3.09 -8.77
C VAL A 100 -4.50 4.15 -8.96
N PHE A 101 -4.36 5.24 -8.20
CA PHE A 101 -5.24 6.40 -8.26
C PHE A 101 -4.67 7.44 -9.21
N ASP A 102 -5.56 8.04 -9.99
CA ASP A 102 -5.25 9.10 -10.94
C ASP A 102 -6.04 10.35 -10.55
N SER A 103 -5.30 11.40 -10.20
CA SER A 103 -5.84 12.72 -9.87
C SER A 103 -5.66 13.74 -10.99
N SER A 104 -5.12 13.32 -12.14
CA SER A 104 -5.04 14.11 -13.37
C SER A 104 -6.27 13.96 -14.26
N ALA A 105 -7.10 12.94 -14.00
CA ALA A 105 -8.38 12.77 -14.68
C ALA A 105 -9.28 13.98 -14.43
N SER A 106 -9.85 14.53 -15.49
CA SER A 106 -10.77 15.68 -15.43
C SER A 106 -11.94 15.50 -16.39
N GLU A 107 -13.05 16.16 -16.06
CA GLU A 107 -14.18 16.30 -16.97
C GLU A 107 -13.88 17.42 -17.99
N LYS A 108 -14.41 17.31 -19.21
CA LYS A 108 -14.20 18.32 -20.25
C LYS A 108 -14.61 19.72 -19.76
N GLY A 109 -13.64 20.63 -19.70
CA GLY A 109 -13.86 22.01 -19.27
C GLY A 109 -13.83 22.24 -17.75
N LYS A 110 -13.49 21.22 -16.95
CA LYS A 110 -13.25 21.36 -15.51
C LYS A 110 -11.79 21.03 -15.18
N PRO A 111 -11.21 21.68 -14.16
CA PRO A 111 -9.84 21.36 -13.77
C PRO A 111 -9.76 19.97 -13.13
N SER A 112 -8.61 19.32 -13.29
CA SER A 112 -8.28 18.11 -12.51
C SER A 112 -7.98 18.47 -11.05
N LEU A 113 -8.03 17.48 -10.16
CA LEU A 113 -7.61 17.70 -8.77
C LEU A 113 -6.17 18.24 -8.70
N ASN A 114 -5.27 17.75 -9.55
CA ASN A 114 -3.90 18.25 -9.59
C ASN A 114 -3.75 19.70 -10.03
N GLU A 115 -4.65 20.22 -10.85
CA GLU A 115 -4.67 21.63 -11.24
C GLU A 115 -5.18 22.53 -10.13
N CYS A 116 -6.01 21.99 -9.23
CA CYS A 116 -6.52 22.69 -8.05
C CYS A 116 -5.53 22.66 -6.86
N LEU A 117 -4.52 21.78 -6.89
CA LEU A 117 -3.59 21.58 -5.79
C LEU A 117 -2.25 22.28 -6.04
N LEU A 118 -1.69 22.84 -4.97
CA LEU A 118 -0.31 23.31 -4.98
C LEU A 118 0.63 22.10 -4.95
N LYS A 119 1.32 21.85 -6.07
CA LYS A 119 2.31 20.76 -6.19
C LYS A 119 3.45 20.87 -5.17
N GLY A 120 3.81 22.08 -4.77
CA GLY A 120 4.99 22.36 -3.95
C GLY A 120 6.30 22.27 -4.75
N THR A 121 7.41 22.62 -4.08
CA THR A 121 8.75 22.58 -4.67
C THR A 121 9.22 21.14 -4.83
N ASN A 122 9.96 20.84 -5.89
CA ASN A 122 10.63 19.54 -5.97
C ASN A 122 11.82 19.51 -5.00
N LEU A 123 11.67 18.78 -3.90
CA LEU A 123 12.69 18.59 -2.87
C LEU A 123 13.55 17.34 -3.09
N ILE A 124 13.41 16.67 -4.24
CA ILE A 124 14.22 15.50 -4.57
C ILE A 124 15.56 15.99 -5.14
N ASP A 125 16.65 15.65 -4.44
CA ASP A 125 18.00 15.92 -4.90
C ASP A 125 18.31 15.18 -6.20
N LEU A 126 19.24 15.72 -6.98
CA LEU A 126 19.73 15.05 -8.18
C LEU A 126 20.46 13.76 -7.79
N ILE A 127 20.20 12.69 -8.53
CA ILE A 127 20.84 11.39 -8.28
C ILE A 127 22.38 11.48 -8.24
N PRO A 128 23.05 12.21 -9.16
CA PRO A 128 24.50 12.42 -9.07
C PRO A 128 24.95 13.00 -7.73
N ASP A 129 24.27 14.03 -7.23
CA ASP A 129 24.62 14.68 -5.96
C ASP A 129 24.47 13.72 -4.76
N ILE A 130 23.43 12.89 -4.78
CA ILE A 130 23.21 11.83 -3.77
C ILE A 130 24.36 10.82 -3.82
N LEU A 131 24.72 10.34 -5.03
CA LEU A 131 25.78 9.35 -5.22
C LEU A 131 27.15 9.90 -4.80
N ASP A 132 27.44 11.16 -5.12
CA ASP A 132 28.69 11.81 -4.73
C ASP A 132 28.81 11.87 -3.20
N ARG A 133 27.77 12.33 -2.49
CA ARG A 133 27.75 12.35 -1.02
C ARG A 133 27.87 10.95 -0.42
N PHE A 134 27.19 9.96 -0.99
CA PHE A 134 27.24 8.58 -0.52
C PHE A 134 28.65 7.99 -0.63
N ARG A 135 29.45 8.43 -1.60
CA ARG A 135 30.83 7.98 -1.83
C ARG A 135 31.88 8.74 -1.02
N MET A 136 31.53 9.85 -0.35
CA MET A 136 32.48 10.66 0.42
C MET A 136 33.02 9.95 1.67
N TYR A 137 32.28 8.97 2.21
CA TYR A 137 32.63 8.27 3.44
C TYR A 137 32.82 6.76 3.19
N PRO A 138 33.67 6.07 3.97
CA PRO A 138 33.96 4.65 3.77
C PRO A 138 32.78 3.73 4.08
N ILE A 139 31.76 4.22 4.79
CA ILE A 139 30.57 3.47 5.18
C ILE A 139 29.35 4.26 4.73
N GLY A 140 28.50 3.63 3.92
CA GLY A 140 27.21 4.17 3.50
C GLY A 140 26.06 3.42 4.16
N ILE A 141 25.04 4.16 4.61
CA ILE A 141 23.80 3.61 5.16
C ILE A 141 22.66 3.94 4.20
N SER A 142 21.84 2.94 3.89
CA SER A 142 20.63 3.09 3.09
C SER A 142 19.49 2.38 3.79
N ALA A 143 18.31 3.00 3.77
CA ALA A 143 17.08 2.44 4.32
C ALA A 143 15.91 2.75 3.38
N ASP A 144 14.96 1.83 3.29
CA ASP A 144 13.70 2.02 2.58
C ASP A 144 12.57 2.26 3.60
N ILE A 145 11.77 3.30 3.39
CA ILE A 145 10.60 3.60 4.23
C ILE A 145 9.39 2.97 3.57
N GLU A 146 9.05 1.75 4.00
CA GLU A 146 7.89 1.05 3.46
C GLU A 146 6.62 1.91 3.64
N LYS A 147 5.87 2.09 2.55
CA LYS A 147 4.57 2.80 2.55
C LYS A 147 4.65 4.22 3.12
N ALA A 148 5.74 4.94 2.87
CA ALA A 148 6.01 6.28 3.41
C ALA A 148 4.84 7.27 3.32
N PHE A 149 4.15 7.38 2.17
CA PHE A 149 2.99 8.27 2.01
C PHE A 149 1.85 7.95 2.99
N LEU A 150 1.64 6.66 3.31
CA LEU A 150 0.56 6.23 4.19
C LEU A 150 0.81 6.58 5.66
N MET A 151 2.03 7.00 6.02
CA MET A 151 2.35 7.51 7.35
C MET A 151 1.80 8.92 7.58
N LEU A 152 1.50 9.66 6.52
CA LEU A 152 0.97 11.01 6.60
C LEU A 152 -0.55 11.02 6.58
N SER A 153 -1.15 11.65 7.57
CA SER A 153 -2.60 11.85 7.66
C SER A 153 -3.07 13.02 6.81
N VAL A 154 -4.20 12.85 6.12
CA VAL A 154 -4.92 13.95 5.46
C VAL A 154 -5.90 14.56 6.46
N ALA A 155 -5.94 15.90 6.48
CA ALA A 155 -6.86 16.64 7.33
C ALA A 155 -8.31 16.27 6.99
N PRO A 156 -9.21 16.04 7.97
CA PRO A 156 -10.57 15.55 7.72
C PRO A 156 -11.36 16.36 6.68
N LYS A 157 -11.18 17.69 6.66
CA LYS A 157 -11.81 18.60 5.71
C LYS A 157 -11.44 18.36 4.23
N ASP A 158 -10.25 17.80 3.98
CA ASP A 158 -9.71 17.62 2.63
C ASP A 158 -9.89 16.19 2.11
N ARG A 159 -10.32 15.25 2.98
CA ARG A 159 -10.48 13.82 2.62
C ARG A 159 -11.56 13.60 1.57
N ASP A 160 -12.58 14.44 1.54
CA ASP A 160 -13.68 14.32 0.58
C ASP A 160 -13.24 14.59 -0.88
N PHE A 161 -12.05 15.14 -1.10
CA PHE A 161 -11.47 15.28 -2.44
C PHE A 161 -10.68 14.04 -2.89
N LEU A 162 -10.51 13.06 -2.00
CA LEU A 162 -9.83 11.79 -2.24
C LEU A 162 -10.82 10.62 -2.17
N ARG A 163 -12.08 10.83 -2.59
CA ARG A 163 -13.08 9.76 -2.66
C ARG A 163 -12.80 8.82 -3.83
N PHE A 164 -13.22 7.57 -3.72
CA PHE A 164 -13.19 6.62 -4.84
C PHE A 164 -14.29 5.57 -4.68
N PHE A 165 -14.67 4.96 -5.81
CA PHE A 165 -15.68 3.91 -5.84
C PHE A 165 -15.06 2.53 -5.66
N SER A 166 -15.56 1.72 -4.74
CA SER A 166 -15.22 0.29 -4.71
C SER A 166 -16.21 -0.49 -5.59
N PRO A 167 -15.74 -1.33 -6.52
CA PRO A 167 -16.64 -2.25 -7.23
C PRO A 167 -17.18 -3.28 -6.23
N CYS A 168 -18.49 -3.24 -5.97
CA CYS A 168 -19.18 -4.22 -5.13
C CYS A 168 -20.44 -4.71 -5.86
N SER A 169 -20.79 -5.98 -5.64
CA SER A 169 -21.97 -6.63 -6.23
C SER A 169 -23.29 -6.05 -5.74
N GLU A 170 -23.32 -5.43 -4.56
CA GLU A 170 -24.53 -4.90 -3.90
C GLU A 170 -24.75 -3.39 -4.09
N GLY A 171 -23.91 -2.71 -4.87
CA GLY A 171 -24.05 -1.28 -5.16
C GLY A 171 -22.73 -0.51 -5.16
N ARG A 172 -22.83 0.83 -5.23
CA ARG A 172 -21.66 1.72 -5.25
C ARG A 172 -21.25 2.08 -3.83
N ILE A 173 -20.29 1.36 -3.26
CA ILE A 173 -19.66 1.74 -2.00
C ILE A 173 -18.64 2.84 -2.27
N VAL A 174 -18.75 3.96 -1.54
CA VAL A 174 -17.82 5.08 -1.63
C VAL A 174 -16.89 5.07 -0.42
N TYR A 175 -15.60 5.08 -0.69
CA TYR A 175 -14.54 5.26 0.29
C TYR A 175 -13.86 6.60 0.10
N ARG A 176 -13.21 7.11 1.14
CA ARG A 176 -12.26 8.23 1.04
C ARG A 176 -10.94 7.88 1.72
N HIS A 177 -9.85 8.45 1.22
CA HIS A 177 -8.54 8.25 1.84
C HIS A 177 -8.35 9.13 3.08
N CYS A 178 -7.86 8.52 4.15
CA CYS A 178 -7.47 9.18 5.40
C CYS A 178 -5.99 9.59 5.40
N ARG A 179 -5.21 9.04 4.46
CA ARG A 179 -3.76 9.20 4.35
C ARG A 179 -3.37 9.77 2.98
N VAL A 180 -2.17 10.34 2.89
CA VAL A 180 -1.64 10.85 1.62
C VAL A 180 -1.51 9.68 0.65
N VAL A 181 -2.02 9.88 -0.58
CA VAL A 181 -2.05 8.84 -1.61
C VAL A 181 -1.02 9.08 -2.69
N PHE A 182 -0.56 7.99 -3.29
CA PHE A 182 0.21 8.05 -4.52
C PHE A 182 -0.69 8.50 -5.68
N GLY A 183 -0.12 9.28 -6.62
CA GLY A 183 -0.84 9.78 -7.79
C GLY A 183 -1.40 11.19 -7.63
N VAL A 184 -1.29 11.81 -6.45
CA VAL A 184 -1.56 13.24 -6.22
C VAL A 184 -0.26 14.05 -6.33
N SER A 185 -0.32 15.18 -7.03
CA SER A 185 0.85 16.00 -7.40
C SER A 185 1.60 16.57 -6.19
N SER A 186 0.89 16.91 -5.12
CA SER A 186 1.47 17.46 -3.89
C SER A 186 2.08 16.41 -2.96
N SER A 187 1.75 15.13 -3.14
CA SER A 187 2.19 14.04 -2.25
C SER A 187 3.71 13.96 -2.08
N PRO A 188 4.55 14.02 -3.14
CA PRO A 188 6.00 13.96 -3.00
C PRO A 188 6.57 15.10 -2.15
N PHE A 189 6.05 16.32 -2.34
CA PHE A 189 6.47 17.47 -1.55
C PHE A 189 6.09 17.28 -0.07
N LEU A 190 4.85 16.90 0.21
CA LEU A 190 4.37 16.66 1.58
C LEU A 190 5.24 15.63 2.31
N LEU A 191 5.62 14.54 1.62
CA LEU A 191 6.49 13.52 2.18
C LEU A 191 7.90 14.06 2.48
N ASN A 192 8.53 14.69 1.49
CA ASN A 192 9.90 15.18 1.65
C ASN A 192 9.99 16.28 2.71
N ALA A 193 9.05 17.22 2.73
CA ALA A 193 8.98 18.26 3.75
C ALA A 193 8.80 17.67 5.16
N SER A 194 7.96 16.63 5.30
CA SER A 194 7.79 15.94 6.59
C SER A 194 9.09 15.25 7.04
N ILE A 195 9.78 14.57 6.13
CA ILE A 195 11.06 13.90 6.43
C ILE A 195 12.12 14.92 6.84
N MET A 196 12.29 16.02 6.09
CA MET A 196 13.24 17.08 6.43
C MET A 196 12.95 17.67 7.80
N HIS A 197 11.68 17.97 8.08
CA HIS A 197 11.28 18.47 9.39
C HIS A 197 11.60 17.48 10.52
N LEU A 198 11.36 16.18 10.32
CA LEU A 198 11.71 15.16 11.31
C LEU A 198 13.23 15.05 11.54
N LEU A 199 14.02 15.13 10.48
CA LEU A 199 15.49 15.07 10.57
C LEU A 199 16.06 16.28 11.31
N GLU A 200 15.52 17.48 11.07
CA GLU A 200 15.94 18.71 11.75
C GLU A 200 15.58 18.73 13.24
N ASN A 201 14.50 18.05 13.63
CA ASN A 201 13.98 18.06 15.00
C ASN A 201 14.32 16.78 15.79
N CYS A 202 15.03 15.83 15.18
CA CYS A 202 15.51 14.64 15.86
C CYS A 202 16.65 15.04 16.83
N GLN A 203 16.34 15.15 18.12
CA GLN A 203 17.35 15.28 19.16
C GLN A 203 18.22 14.01 19.17
N PRO A 204 19.56 14.12 19.17
CA PRO A 204 20.41 12.95 19.30
C PRO A 204 20.16 12.31 20.67
N GLN A 205 19.66 11.07 20.66
CA GLN A 205 19.59 10.26 21.87
C GLN A 205 21.02 9.79 22.17
N HIS A 206 21.62 10.39 23.20
CA HIS A 206 22.93 10.03 23.73
C HIS A 206 22.89 8.70 24.48
#